data_AF-A0A2V7KA22-F1
#
_entry.id   AF-A0A2V7KA22-F1
#
_cell.length_a   1.000
_cell.length_b   1.000
_cell.length_c   1.000
_cell.angle_alpha   90.00
_cell.angle_beta   90.00
_cell.angle_gamma   90.00
#
_symmetry.space_group_name_H-M   'P 1'
#
loop_
_entity.id
_entity.type
_entity.pdbx_description
1 polymer ?
#
loop_
_entity_poly.entity_id
_entity_poly.type
_entity_poly.pdbx_seq_one_letter_code
_entity_poly.pdbx_strand_id
1 'polypeptide(L)'
;MAGRSDVNTLLICDAADESLFAALGPVLRDWLRGGHPAPLILTAAEWRGSADVFPIEYEDIRAAHRVLAGRDPWPGITVRRDDARRQLEQELKGKLVRLRQAYAATREDGPALTRMIAGSLAGFFTMWRATLRLIPGDRPVPAPPAEVLAQAAAAIGFAAEPLADLAAHAAGAGRLRLTAADPRAAAYLAAVAKTAQFVDSL
;
A
#
# COMPACT_ATOMS: atom_id res chain seq x y z
N MET A 1 1.75 -18.21 -3.27
CA MET A 1 1.09 -18.91 -2.15
C MET A 1 -0.13 -18.10 -1.78
N ALA A 2 -1.32 -18.69 -1.84
CA ALA A 2 -2.53 -18.07 -1.31
C ALA A 2 -2.59 -18.38 0.20
N GLY A 3 -2.94 -17.40 1.05
CA GLY A 3 -3.30 -17.66 2.44
C GLY A 3 -2.35 -17.16 3.54
N ARG A 4 -1.50 -16.16 3.32
CA ARG A 4 -0.95 -15.37 4.44
C ARG A 4 -1.54 -13.97 4.36
N SER A 5 -2.51 -13.70 5.22
CA SER A 5 -2.75 -12.32 5.65
C SER A 5 -1.55 -11.98 6.53
N ASP A 6 -0.65 -11.13 6.03
CA ASP A 6 0.52 -10.72 6.79
C ASP A 6 0.04 -9.79 7.91
N VAL A 7 -0.06 -10.33 9.13
CA VAL A 7 -0.27 -9.53 10.33
C VAL A 7 1.05 -8.82 10.62
N ASN A 8 1.09 -7.53 10.31
CA ASN A 8 2.20 -6.66 10.68
C ASN A 8 1.99 -6.15 12.11
N THR A 9 3.05 -6.17 12.90
CA THR A 9 3.04 -5.68 14.28
C THR A 9 3.81 -4.37 14.39
N LEU A 10 3.30 -3.46 15.22
CA LEU A 10 3.94 -2.19 15.56
C LEU A 10 4.06 -2.10 17.08
N LEU A 11 5.28 -1.90 17.56
CA LEU A 11 5.61 -1.66 18.96
C LEU A 11 5.98 -0.19 19.14
N ILE A 12 5.20 0.53 19.94
CA ILE A 12 5.49 1.91 20.34
C ILE A 12 5.96 1.90 21.78
N CYS A 13 7.17 2.38 22.03
CA CYS A 13 7.85 2.31 23.33
C CYS A 13 8.40 3.68 23.75
N ASP A 14 8.81 3.85 25.00
CA ASP A 14 9.39 5.13 25.45
C ASP A 14 10.82 5.32 24.94
N ALA A 15 11.58 4.22 24.79
CA ALA A 15 12.94 4.20 24.25
C ALA A 15 13.17 2.94 23.40
N ALA A 16 13.92 3.08 22.31
CA ALA A 16 14.32 2.00 21.41
C ALA A 16 15.86 1.85 21.42
N ASP A 17 16.39 1.31 22.53
CA ASP A 17 17.83 1.14 22.75
C ASP A 17 18.24 -0.35 22.87
N GLU A 18 19.53 -0.61 23.08
CA GLU A 18 20.05 -1.98 23.23
C GLU A 18 19.36 -2.76 24.36
N SER A 19 18.91 -2.10 25.43
CA SER A 19 18.22 -2.77 26.53
C SER A 19 16.86 -3.33 26.07
N LEU A 20 16.12 -2.57 25.27
CA LEU A 20 14.89 -3.06 24.63
C LEU A 20 15.18 -4.23 23.71
N PHE A 21 16.19 -4.11 22.84
CA PHE A 21 16.49 -5.16 21.85
C PHE A 21 17.00 -6.45 22.50
N ALA A 22 17.81 -6.36 23.55
CA ALA A 22 18.23 -7.50 24.35
C ALA A 22 17.04 -8.22 25.01
N ALA A 23 16.08 -7.46 25.56
CA ALA A 23 14.86 -8.00 26.17
C ALA A 23 13.92 -8.65 25.13
N LEU A 24 13.80 -8.07 23.93
CA LEU A 24 13.00 -8.60 22.84
C LEU A 24 13.63 -9.84 22.19
N GLY A 25 14.96 -9.95 22.21
CA GLY A 25 15.73 -10.96 21.49
C GLY A 25 15.21 -12.40 21.62
N PRO A 26 14.96 -12.92 22.85
CA PRO A 26 14.41 -14.25 23.04
C PRO A 26 13.07 -14.48 22.33
N VAL A 27 12.13 -13.56 22.48
CA VAL A 27 10.78 -13.67 21.90
C VAL A 27 10.81 -13.48 20.38
N LEU A 28 11.60 -12.52 19.89
CA LEU A 28 11.76 -12.27 18.45
C LEU A 28 12.35 -13.47 17.72
N ARG A 29 13.28 -14.22 18.34
CA ARG A 29 13.82 -15.43 17.72
C ARG A 29 12.74 -16.45 17.40
N ASP A 30 11.84 -16.71 18.34
CA ASP A 30 10.76 -17.69 18.15
C ASP A 30 9.72 -17.17 17.14
N TRP A 31 9.39 -15.88 17.23
CA TRP A 31 8.49 -15.19 16.29
C TRP A 31 8.98 -15.27 14.84
N LEU A 32 10.26 -14.95 14.60
CA LEU A 32 10.88 -15.00 13.28
C LEU A 32 11.00 -16.44 12.75
N ARG A 33 11.30 -17.41 13.62
CA ARG A 33 11.31 -18.84 13.23
C ARG A 33 9.92 -19.34 12.81
N GLY A 34 8.86 -18.76 13.35
CA GLY A 34 7.46 -18.97 12.88
C GLY A 34 7.18 -18.38 11.48
N GLY A 35 8.13 -17.65 10.91
CA GLY A 35 8.00 -17.01 9.60
C GLY A 35 7.15 -15.74 9.63
N HIS A 36 7.03 -15.10 10.79
CA HIS A 36 6.41 -13.79 10.93
C HIS A 36 7.44 -12.67 10.70
N PRO A 37 7.06 -11.52 10.11
CA PRO A 37 7.97 -10.40 9.94
C PRO A 37 8.31 -9.76 11.30
N ALA A 38 9.52 -9.19 11.42
CA ALA A 38 9.87 -8.41 12.61
C ALA A 38 8.88 -7.24 12.81
N PRO A 39 8.53 -6.88 14.07
CA PRO A 39 7.69 -5.73 14.33
C PRO A 39 8.36 -4.44 13.84
N LEU A 40 7.55 -3.50 13.37
CA LEU A 40 7.96 -2.10 13.33
C LEU A 40 8.15 -1.63 14.78
N ILE A 41 9.24 -0.93 15.07
CA ILE A 41 9.56 -0.43 16.40
C ILE A 41 9.79 1.07 16.28
N LEU A 42 9.01 1.84 17.05
CA LEU A 42 9.12 3.29 17.12
C LEU A 42 9.08 3.71 18.60
N THR A 43 9.76 4.80 18.92
CA THR A 43 9.51 5.50 20.17
C THR A 43 8.20 6.29 20.10
N ALA A 44 7.61 6.60 21.25
CA ALA A 44 6.43 7.46 21.33
C ALA A 44 6.71 8.90 20.83
N ALA A 45 7.98 9.33 20.86
CA ALA A 45 8.41 10.60 20.30
C ALA A 45 8.43 10.54 18.76
N GLU A 46 9.06 9.51 18.18
CA GLU A 46 9.06 9.28 16.73
C GLU A 46 7.64 9.12 16.20
N TRP A 47 6.81 8.29 16.84
CA TRP A 47 5.41 8.09 16.44
C TRP A 47 4.63 9.42 16.36
N ARG A 48 4.85 10.34 17.31
CA ARG A 48 4.21 11.67 17.27
C ARG A 48 4.83 12.59 16.22
N GLY A 49 6.13 12.48 16.01
CA GLY A 49 6.92 13.35 15.15
C GLY A 49 7.01 12.95 13.69
N SER A 50 6.46 11.81 13.27
CA SER A 50 6.60 11.30 11.90
C SER A 50 5.30 11.17 11.11
N ALA A 51 4.20 11.77 11.57
CA ALA A 51 2.91 11.73 10.87
C ALA A 51 2.91 12.54 9.55
N ASP A 52 3.80 13.51 9.42
CA ASP A 52 4.08 14.28 8.20
C ASP A 52 5.05 13.54 7.25
N VAL A 53 5.90 12.68 7.80
CA VAL A 53 6.86 11.86 7.02
C VAL A 53 6.20 10.61 6.44
N PHE A 54 5.31 9.96 7.18
CA PHE A 54 4.63 8.71 6.77
C PHE A 54 3.09 8.82 6.77
N PRO A 55 2.50 9.88 6.17
CA PRO A 55 1.07 10.13 6.27
C PRO A 55 0.19 9.03 5.65
N ILE A 56 0.62 8.40 4.56
CA ILE A 56 -0.13 7.30 3.93
C ILE A 56 -0.15 6.07 4.84
N GLU A 57 1.00 5.70 5.42
CA GLU A 57 1.12 4.58 6.35
C GLU A 57 0.27 4.83 7.59
N TYR A 58 0.29 6.04 8.15
CA TYR A 58 -0.49 6.37 9.32
C TYR A 58 -1.99 6.20 9.06
N GLU A 59 -2.50 6.68 7.93
CA GLU A 59 -3.92 6.51 7.60
C GLU A 59 -4.30 5.06 7.26
N ASP A 60 -3.39 4.28 6.68
CA ASP A 60 -3.60 2.83 6.50
C ASP A 60 -3.62 2.09 7.84
N ILE A 61 -2.70 2.39 8.78
CA ILE A 61 -2.71 1.83 10.13
C ILE A 61 -3.97 2.28 10.88
N ARG A 62 -4.34 3.57 10.82
CA ARG A 62 -5.54 4.11 11.49
C ARG A 62 -6.79 3.36 11.06
N ALA A 63 -6.94 3.10 9.76
CA ALA A 63 -8.10 2.43 9.19
C ALA A 63 -8.18 0.93 9.51
N ALA A 64 -7.06 0.25 9.79
CA ALA A 64 -7.01 -1.22 9.85
C ALA A 64 -6.39 -1.82 11.12
N HIS A 65 -5.85 -1.02 12.04
CA HIS A 65 -5.18 -1.54 13.23
C HIS A 65 -6.15 -2.11 14.27
N ARG A 66 -5.59 -2.95 15.13
CA ARG A 66 -6.20 -3.39 16.38
C ARG A 66 -5.18 -3.24 17.48
N VAL A 67 -5.55 -2.55 18.57
CA VAL A 67 -4.70 -2.47 19.76
C VAL A 67 -4.68 -3.83 20.45
N LEU A 68 -3.50 -4.44 20.51
CA LEU A 68 -3.29 -5.74 21.15
C LEU A 68 -2.94 -5.61 22.64
N ALA A 69 -2.19 -4.57 22.98
CA ALA A 69 -1.78 -4.23 24.34
C ALA A 69 -1.45 -2.73 24.43
N GLY A 70 -1.56 -2.16 25.63
CA GLY A 70 -1.24 -0.76 25.89
C GLY A 70 -2.40 0.20 25.64
N ARG A 71 -2.06 1.44 25.31
CA ARG A 71 -3.01 2.56 25.13
C ARG A 71 -3.26 2.82 23.65
N ASP A 72 -4.37 3.51 23.35
CA ASP A 72 -4.63 4.04 22.02
C ASP A 72 -3.48 4.98 21.57
N PRO A 73 -2.82 4.72 20.43
CA PRO A 73 -1.70 5.54 19.96
C PRO A 73 -2.15 6.82 19.21
N TRP A 74 -3.44 6.99 18.92
CA TRP A 74 -3.94 8.07 18.06
C TRP A 74 -4.19 9.44 18.71
N PRO A 75 -4.42 9.58 20.03
CA PRO A 75 -4.64 10.90 20.62
C PRO A 75 -3.51 11.88 20.30
N GLY A 76 -3.84 13.00 19.67
CA GLY A 76 -2.89 14.03 19.25
C GLY A 76 -2.17 13.78 17.92
N ILE A 77 -2.45 12.68 17.23
CA ILE A 77 -1.89 12.37 15.91
C ILE A 77 -2.81 12.87 14.81
N THR A 78 -2.31 13.81 14.01
CA THR A 78 -3.03 14.36 12.85
C THR A 78 -2.17 14.24 11.60
N VAL A 79 -2.73 13.62 10.56
CA VAL A 79 -2.14 13.61 9.22
C VAL A 79 -2.68 14.82 8.47
N ARG A 80 -1.80 15.69 7.99
CA ARG A 80 -2.20 16.83 7.17
C ARG A 80 -2.39 16.37 5.73
N ARG A 81 -3.45 16.88 5.09
CA ARG A 81 -3.74 16.60 3.68
C ARG A 81 -2.55 16.90 2.76
N ASP A 82 -1.86 18.02 3.00
CA ASP A 82 -0.75 18.45 2.15
C ASP A 82 0.45 17.48 2.20
N ASP A 83 0.72 16.92 3.38
CA ASP A 83 1.80 15.95 3.58
C ASP A 83 1.45 14.64 2.87
N ALA A 84 0.20 14.17 3.04
CA ALA A 84 -0.33 12.99 2.35
C ALA A 84 -0.30 13.15 0.82
N ARG A 85 -0.73 14.30 0.30
CA ARG A 85 -0.69 14.62 -1.14
C ARG A 85 0.74 14.61 -1.66
N ARG A 86 1.68 15.21 -0.91
CA ARG A 86 3.10 15.27 -1.28
C ARG A 86 3.75 13.89 -1.32
N GLN A 87 3.56 13.06 -0.30
CA GLN A 87 4.06 11.68 -0.30
C GLN A 87 3.48 10.90 -1.47
N LEU A 88 2.16 11.00 -1.69
CA LEU A 88 1.47 10.28 -2.76
C LEU A 88 2.00 10.68 -4.16
N GLU A 89 2.18 11.97 -4.40
CA GLU A 89 2.74 12.49 -5.65
C GLU A 89 4.15 11.94 -5.90
N GLN A 90 5.04 12.00 -4.89
CA GLN A 90 6.40 11.49 -4.98
C GLN A 90 6.43 9.99 -5.29
N GLU A 91 5.63 9.21 -4.57
CA GLU A 91 5.54 7.76 -4.74
C GLU A 91 4.98 7.36 -6.11
N LEU A 92 3.89 7.99 -6.54
CA LEU A 92 3.26 7.73 -7.84
C LEU A 92 4.23 8.02 -8.97
N LYS A 93 4.91 9.18 -8.96
CA LYS A 93 5.86 9.56 -10.00
C LYS A 93 7.04 8.59 -10.05
N GLY A 94 7.63 8.26 -8.90
CA GLY A 94 8.72 7.30 -8.82
C GLY A 94 8.34 5.90 -9.30
N LYS A 95 7.19 5.39 -8.85
CA LYS A 95 6.69 4.05 -9.23
C LYS A 95 6.25 4.00 -10.69
N LEU A 96 5.66 5.05 -11.24
CA LEU A 96 5.24 5.11 -12.64
C LEU A 96 6.44 5.07 -13.60
N VAL A 97 7.54 5.77 -13.30
CA VAL A 97 8.77 5.68 -14.11
C VAL A 97 9.31 4.25 -14.13
N ARG A 98 9.41 3.61 -12.96
CA ARG A 98 9.86 2.20 -12.85
C ARG A 98 8.90 1.24 -13.55
N LEU A 99 7.60 1.45 -13.43
CA LEU A 99 6.58 0.63 -14.08
C LEU A 99 6.71 0.71 -15.61
N ARG A 100 6.95 1.90 -16.17
CA ARG A 100 7.18 2.09 -17.60
C ARG A 100 8.43 1.37 -18.09
N GLN A 101 9.54 1.49 -17.35
CA GLN A 101 10.79 0.77 -17.66
C GLN A 101 10.57 -0.74 -17.64
N ALA A 102 9.92 -1.26 -16.61
CA ALA A 102 9.65 -2.69 -16.48
C ALA A 102 8.70 -3.17 -17.59
N TYR A 103 7.63 -2.42 -17.88
CA TYR A 103 6.69 -2.74 -18.95
C TYR A 103 7.39 -2.82 -20.31
N ALA A 104 8.23 -1.84 -20.65
CA ALA A 104 8.98 -1.85 -21.90
C ALA A 104 9.91 -3.07 -22.01
N ALA A 105 10.54 -3.49 -20.91
CA ALA A 105 11.44 -4.64 -20.88
C ALA A 105 10.71 -5.99 -20.94
N THR A 106 9.50 -6.09 -20.38
CA THR A 106 8.79 -7.38 -20.26
C THR A 106 7.60 -7.54 -21.20
N ARG A 107 7.25 -6.54 -22.01
CA ARG A 107 6.01 -6.50 -22.81
C ARG A 107 5.79 -7.78 -23.64
N GLU A 108 6.84 -8.30 -24.26
CA GLU A 108 6.76 -9.47 -25.15
C GLU A 108 6.87 -10.82 -24.42
N ASP A 109 7.09 -10.83 -23.11
CA ASP A 109 7.19 -12.02 -22.27
C ASP A 109 6.02 -12.05 -21.27
N GLY A 110 4.95 -12.77 -21.61
CA GLY A 110 3.75 -12.89 -20.78
C GLY A 110 4.01 -13.32 -19.33
N PRO A 111 4.81 -14.38 -19.07
CA PRO A 111 5.24 -14.74 -17.72
C PRO A 111 5.99 -13.63 -16.97
N ALA A 112 6.94 -12.93 -17.61
CA ALA A 112 7.65 -11.82 -16.98
C ALA A 112 6.72 -10.62 -16.71
N LEU A 113 5.87 -10.27 -17.67
CA LEU A 113 4.84 -9.24 -17.55
C LEU A 113 3.88 -9.54 -16.39
N THR A 114 3.46 -10.80 -16.25
CA THR A 114 2.61 -11.26 -15.14
C THR A 114 3.28 -11.03 -13.80
N ARG A 115 4.55 -11.44 -13.63
CA ARG A 115 5.29 -11.24 -12.37
C ARG A 115 5.46 -9.76 -12.06
N MET A 116 5.78 -8.95 -13.06
CA MET A 116 5.96 -7.51 -12.91
C MET A 116 4.66 -6.82 -12.44
N ILE A 117 3.53 -7.09 -13.12
CA ILE A 117 2.23 -6.51 -12.74
C ILE A 117 1.86 -6.98 -11.33
N ALA A 118 1.85 -8.29 -11.09
CA ALA A 118 1.49 -8.86 -9.78
C ALA A 118 2.32 -8.29 -8.63
N GLY A 119 3.64 -8.15 -8.81
CA GLY A 119 4.54 -7.60 -7.80
C GLY A 119 4.33 -6.11 -7.51
N SER A 120 3.65 -5.38 -8.41
CA SER A 120 3.36 -3.95 -8.23
C SER A 120 1.98 -3.67 -7.62
N LEU A 121 1.04 -4.62 -7.68
CA LEU A 121 -0.37 -4.39 -7.34
C LEU A 121 -0.57 -3.85 -5.93
N ALA A 122 0.08 -4.44 -4.93
CA ALA A 122 -0.09 -4.02 -3.54
C ALA A 122 0.22 -2.53 -3.35
N GLY A 123 1.32 -2.05 -3.94
CA GLY A 123 1.71 -0.65 -3.89
C GLY A 123 0.71 0.28 -4.58
N PHE A 124 0.18 -0.12 -5.73
CA PHE A 124 -0.81 0.70 -6.45
C PHE A 124 -2.20 0.69 -5.79
N PHE A 125 -2.60 -0.40 -5.14
CA PHE A 125 -3.79 -0.40 -4.29
C PHE A 125 -3.65 0.53 -3.09
N THR A 126 -2.47 0.59 -2.45
CA THR A 126 -2.19 1.59 -1.41
C THR A 126 -2.32 3.01 -1.95
N MET A 127 -1.76 3.30 -3.12
CA MET A 127 -1.86 4.64 -3.73
C MET A 127 -3.29 5.00 -4.17
N TRP A 128 -4.10 4.04 -4.63
CA TRP A 128 -5.52 4.29 -4.90
C TRP A 128 -6.32 4.58 -3.63
N ARG A 129 -6.10 3.83 -2.53
CA ARG A 129 -6.71 4.17 -1.24
C ARG A 129 -6.30 5.56 -0.77
N ALA A 130 -5.01 5.88 -0.84
CA ALA A 130 -4.50 7.21 -0.49
C ALA A 130 -5.13 8.32 -1.36
N THR A 131 -5.26 8.08 -2.67
CA THR A 131 -5.93 9.02 -3.59
C THR A 131 -7.38 9.25 -3.18
N LEU A 132 -8.12 8.17 -2.88
CA LEU A 132 -9.52 8.26 -2.45
C LEU A 132 -9.68 9.05 -1.15
N ARG A 133 -8.75 8.94 -0.19
CA ARG A 133 -8.75 9.73 1.05
C ARG A 133 -8.51 11.23 0.84
N LEU A 134 -7.85 11.62 -0.25
CA LEU A 134 -7.57 13.03 -0.56
C LEU A 134 -8.72 13.74 -1.27
N ILE A 135 -9.70 12.98 -1.78
CA ILE A 135 -10.90 13.52 -2.42
C ILE A 135 -11.82 14.05 -1.33
N PRO A 136 -12.25 15.32 -1.41
CA PRO A 136 -13.18 15.89 -0.44
C PRO A 136 -14.50 15.11 -0.35
N GLY A 137 -14.98 14.89 0.87
CA GLY A 137 -16.27 14.26 1.16
C GLY A 137 -16.17 13.12 2.18
N ASP A 138 -17.33 12.67 2.66
CA ASP A 138 -17.42 11.65 3.73
C ASP A 138 -17.50 10.22 3.19
N ARG A 139 -17.07 9.99 1.94
CA ARG A 139 -17.14 8.67 1.34
C ARG A 139 -16.09 7.76 1.98
N PRO A 140 -16.48 6.64 2.62
CA PRO A 140 -15.52 5.74 3.23
C PRO A 140 -14.68 5.04 2.17
N VAL A 141 -13.38 4.93 2.44
CA VAL A 141 -12.45 4.17 1.58
C VAL A 141 -12.60 2.69 1.90
N PRO A 142 -12.96 1.84 0.93
CA PRO A 142 -13.20 0.43 1.16
C PRO A 142 -11.89 -0.33 1.36
N ALA A 143 -11.94 -1.45 2.08
CA ALA A 143 -10.81 -2.36 2.21
C ALA A 143 -10.68 -3.36 1.04
N PRO A 144 -11.76 -3.97 0.50
CA PRO A 144 -11.65 -4.98 -0.55
C PRO A 144 -11.06 -4.42 -1.85
N PRO A 145 -10.07 -5.08 -2.48
CA PRO A 145 -9.43 -4.59 -3.71
C PRO A 145 -10.41 -4.30 -4.86
N ALA A 146 -11.44 -5.13 -5.05
CA ALA A 146 -12.44 -4.90 -6.09
C ALA A 146 -13.22 -3.59 -5.88
N GLU A 147 -13.55 -3.27 -4.63
CA GLU A 147 -14.25 -2.02 -4.28
C GLU A 147 -13.32 -0.81 -4.38
N VAL A 148 -12.06 -0.94 -3.94
CA VAL A 148 -11.05 0.12 -4.12
C VAL A 148 -10.88 0.44 -5.59
N LEU A 149 -10.75 -0.58 -6.44
CA LEU A 149 -10.63 -0.43 -7.89
C LEU A 149 -11.85 0.29 -8.47
N ALA A 150 -13.07 -0.14 -8.12
CA ALA A 150 -14.30 0.46 -8.62
C ALA A 150 -14.44 1.94 -8.23
N GLN A 151 -14.17 2.28 -6.95
CA GLN A 151 -14.22 3.65 -6.48
C GLN A 151 -13.13 4.52 -7.12
N ALA A 152 -11.90 4.02 -7.21
CA ALA A 152 -10.79 4.74 -7.83
C ALA A 152 -11.04 4.99 -9.33
N ALA A 153 -11.55 3.98 -10.04
CA ALA A 153 -11.91 4.10 -11.46
C ALA A 153 -12.97 5.18 -11.70
N ALA A 154 -14.02 5.20 -10.88
CA ALA A 154 -15.10 6.19 -10.95
C ALA A 154 -14.60 7.61 -10.64
N ALA A 155 -13.75 7.77 -9.64
CA ALA A 155 -13.23 9.07 -9.22
C ALA A 155 -12.18 9.64 -10.20
N ILE A 156 -11.28 8.79 -10.70
CA ILE A 156 -10.11 9.18 -11.51
C ILE A 156 -10.42 9.16 -13.01
N GLY A 157 -11.45 8.41 -13.44
CA GLY A 157 -11.87 8.34 -14.85
C GLY A 157 -11.06 7.35 -15.69
N PHE A 158 -10.80 6.15 -15.15
CA PHE A 158 -10.25 5.01 -15.91
C PHE A 158 -11.21 3.81 -15.92
N ALA A 159 -11.01 2.86 -16.83
CA ALA A 159 -11.87 1.67 -16.92
C ALA A 159 -11.46 0.61 -15.89
N ALA A 160 -12.40 0.20 -15.03
CA ALA A 160 -12.17 -0.85 -14.02
C ALA A 160 -12.24 -2.26 -14.61
N GLU A 161 -13.11 -2.50 -15.60
CA GLU A 161 -13.42 -3.83 -16.11
C GLU A 161 -12.18 -4.61 -16.60
N PRO A 162 -11.23 -4.01 -17.36
CA PRO A 162 -10.00 -4.71 -17.75
C PRO A 162 -9.04 -5.06 -16.61
N LEU A 163 -9.30 -4.55 -15.39
CA LEU A 163 -8.45 -4.72 -14.21
C LEU A 163 -9.12 -5.58 -13.12
N ALA A 164 -10.30 -6.14 -13.39
CA ALA A 164 -11.06 -6.92 -12.42
C ALA A 164 -10.30 -8.17 -11.92
N ASP A 165 -9.60 -8.86 -12.81
CA ASP A 165 -8.78 -10.03 -12.46
C ASP A 165 -7.50 -9.67 -11.68
N LEU A 166 -6.94 -8.48 -11.92
CA LEU A 166 -5.85 -7.91 -11.11
C LEU A 166 -6.34 -7.65 -9.68
N ALA A 167 -7.54 -7.08 -9.51
CA ALA A 167 -8.15 -6.89 -8.19
C ALA A 167 -8.45 -8.23 -7.50
N ALA A 168 -8.96 -9.21 -8.24
CA ALA A 168 -9.18 -10.56 -7.72
C ALA A 168 -7.86 -11.17 -7.24
N HIS A 169 -6.79 -11.10 -8.05
CA HIS A 169 -5.47 -11.57 -7.67
C HIS A 169 -4.92 -10.87 -6.42
N ALA A 170 -5.09 -9.54 -6.32
CA ALA A 170 -4.70 -8.78 -5.13
C ALA A 170 -5.49 -9.17 -3.87
N ALA A 171 -6.74 -9.62 -4.03
CA ALA A 171 -7.54 -10.18 -2.93
C ALA A 171 -7.14 -11.63 -2.56
N GLY A 172 -6.12 -12.19 -3.20
CA GLY A 172 -5.76 -13.61 -3.07
C GLY A 172 -6.75 -14.56 -3.77
N ALA A 173 -7.73 -14.01 -4.49
CA ALA A 173 -8.76 -14.74 -5.22
C ALA A 173 -8.33 -14.88 -6.69
N GLY A 174 -7.75 -16.03 -7.03
CA GLY A 174 -7.36 -16.35 -8.41
C GLY A 174 -5.90 -16.10 -8.76
N ARG A 175 -5.52 -16.56 -9.96
CA ARG A 175 -4.15 -16.50 -10.46
C ARG A 175 -4.11 -15.58 -11.67
N LEU A 176 -3.40 -14.46 -11.55
CA LEU A 176 -3.13 -13.59 -12.68
C LEU A 176 -2.25 -14.33 -13.70
N ARG A 177 -2.65 -14.29 -14.97
CA ARG A 177 -1.85 -14.80 -16.08
C ARG A 177 -2.04 -13.88 -17.29
N LEU A 178 -0.96 -13.26 -17.72
CA LEU A 178 -0.90 -12.35 -18.85
C LEU A 178 -0.18 -13.01 -20.03
N THR A 179 -0.53 -12.56 -21.22
CA THR A 179 0.09 -12.95 -22.49
C THR A 179 1.09 -11.88 -22.96
N ALA A 180 1.84 -12.14 -24.03
CA ALA A 180 2.67 -11.11 -24.65
C ALA A 180 1.78 -9.97 -25.17
N ALA A 181 2.19 -8.72 -24.95
CA ALA A 181 1.45 -7.51 -25.30
C ALA A 181 0.00 -7.46 -24.76
N ASP A 182 -0.26 -8.09 -23.60
CA ASP A 182 -1.61 -8.21 -23.03
C ASP A 182 -2.27 -6.83 -22.81
N PRO A 183 -3.51 -6.61 -23.32
CA PRO A 183 -4.20 -5.33 -23.18
C PRO A 183 -4.49 -4.96 -21.72
N ARG A 184 -4.61 -5.92 -20.81
CA ARG A 184 -4.83 -5.65 -19.38
C ARG A 184 -3.63 -4.96 -18.74
N ALA A 185 -2.41 -5.33 -19.14
CA ALA A 185 -1.19 -4.67 -18.67
C ALA A 185 -1.08 -3.23 -19.19
N ALA A 186 -1.50 -2.99 -20.43
CA ALA A 186 -1.58 -1.63 -20.98
C ALA A 186 -2.63 -0.78 -20.25
N ALA A 187 -3.82 -1.36 -19.99
CA ALA A 187 -4.87 -0.71 -19.21
C ALA A 187 -4.41 -0.37 -17.78
N TYR A 188 -3.65 -1.27 -17.15
CA TYR A 188 -3.08 -1.04 -15.83
C TYR A 188 -2.09 0.14 -15.83
N LEU A 189 -1.14 0.15 -16.76
CA LEU A 189 -0.20 1.25 -16.92
C LEU A 189 -0.92 2.58 -17.17
N ALA A 190 -1.98 2.57 -17.99
CA ALA A 190 -2.80 3.76 -18.26
C ALA A 190 -3.57 4.23 -17.02
N ALA A 191 -4.13 3.32 -16.21
CA ALA A 191 -4.80 3.66 -14.96
C ALA A 191 -3.84 4.31 -13.97
N VAL A 192 -2.64 3.76 -13.79
CA VAL A 192 -1.59 4.35 -12.95
C VAL A 192 -1.20 5.75 -13.45
N ALA A 193 -0.99 5.91 -14.76
CA ALA A 193 -0.65 7.20 -15.34
C ALA A 193 -1.74 8.25 -15.10
N LYS A 194 -3.01 7.87 -15.26
CA LYS A 194 -4.17 8.72 -14.93
C LYS A 194 -4.24 9.06 -13.45
N THR A 195 -3.94 8.11 -12.56
CA THR A 195 -3.87 8.39 -11.11
C THR A 195 -2.82 9.45 -10.80
N ALA A 196 -1.62 9.36 -11.38
CA ALA A 196 -0.59 10.38 -11.19
C ALA A 196 -1.05 11.77 -11.67
N GLN A 197 -1.67 11.86 -12.86
CA GLN A 197 -2.24 13.11 -13.38
C GLN A 197 -3.35 13.68 -12.51
N PHE A 198 -4.22 12.81 -11.98
CA PHE A 198 -5.29 13.22 -11.08
C PHE A 198 -4.73 13.81 -9.78
N VAL A 199 -3.75 13.15 -9.17
CA VAL A 199 -3.11 13.64 -7.93
C VAL A 199 -2.37 14.96 -8.13
N ASP A 200 -1.79 15.21 -9.31
CA ASP A 200 -1.19 16.51 -9.67
C ASP A 200 -2.23 17.65 -9.71
N SER A 201 -3.53 17.33 -9.82
CA SER A 201 -4.63 18.31 -9.84
C SER A 201 -5.34 18.50 -8.48
N LEU A 202 -4.95 17.73 -7.46
CA LEU A 202 -5.55 17.74 -6.11
C LEU A 202 -4.97 18.80 -5.16
#